data_AF-A0A2Z4MMH2-F1
#
_entry.id   AF-A0A2Z4MMH2-F1
#
_cell.length_a   1.000
_cell.length_b   1.000
_cell.length_c   1.000
_cell.angle_alpha   90.00
_cell.angle_beta   90.00
_cell.angle_gamma   90.00
#
_symmetry.space_group_name_H-M   'P 1'
#
loop_
_entity.id
_entity.type
_entity.pdbx_description
1 polymer ?
#
loop_
_entity_poly.entity_id
_entity_poly.type
_entity_poly.pdbx_seq_one_letter_code
_entity_poly.pdbx_strand_id
1 'polypeptide(L)'
;MNIKKNQLYVELEIANWDNTDLTSTLDEMCYSHKEYENDVIEVHQVVDLGKHKGKSRYLITINITRDLDNLGEEIDNPYIVKGP
;
A
#
# COMPACT_ATOMS: atom_id res chain seq x y z
N MET A 1 3.98 -10.23 -22.23
CA MET A 1 3.91 -9.65 -20.89
C MET A 1 2.91 -8.51 -20.93
N ASN A 2 1.68 -8.88 -20.63
CA ASN A 2 0.53 -8.00 -20.55
C ASN A 2 0.49 -7.36 -19.17
N ILE A 3 1.17 -6.22 -19.03
CA ILE A 3 1.35 -5.56 -17.74
C ILE A 3 0.26 -4.52 -17.50
N LYS A 4 -0.45 -4.68 -16.38
CA LYS A 4 -1.32 -3.65 -15.80
C LYS A 4 -0.55 -2.91 -14.70
N LYS A 5 -0.54 -1.58 -14.77
CA LYS A 5 0.03 -0.72 -13.72
C LYS A 5 -1.08 0.13 -13.11
N ASN A 6 -1.05 0.26 -11.80
CA ASN A 6 -1.91 1.15 -11.04
C ASN A 6 -1.08 1.90 -10.00
N GLN A 7 -1.54 3.11 -9.65
CA GLN A 7 -0.92 3.91 -8.61
C GLN A 7 -1.98 4.31 -7.59
N LEU A 8 -1.66 4.10 -6.32
CA LEU A 8 -2.51 4.43 -5.19
C LEU A 8 -1.89 5.53 -4.35
N TYR A 9 -2.75 6.33 -3.73
CA TYR A 9 -2.39 7.44 -2.86
C TYR A 9 -3.09 7.23 -1.53
N VAL A 10 -2.32 7.05 -0.46
CA VAL A 10 -2.82 6.78 0.89
C VAL A 10 -2.34 7.86 1.82
N GLU A 11 -3.25 8.51 2.54
CA GLU A 11 -2.89 9.46 3.61
C GLU A 11 -2.66 8.69 4.91
N LEU A 12 -1.50 8.89 5.52
CA LEU A 12 -1.11 8.29 6.80
C LEU A 12 -1.00 9.39 7.87
N GLU A 13 -1.80 9.27 8.93
CA GLU A 13 -1.68 10.12 10.12
C GLU A 13 -0.94 9.36 11.24
N ILE A 14 0.16 9.92 11.73
CA ILE A 14 0.92 9.37 12.86
C ILE A 14 0.74 10.29 14.06
N ALA A 15 0.05 9.76 15.08
CA ALA A 15 -0.24 10.48 16.32
C ALA A 15 0.93 10.43 17.32
N ASN A 16 1.70 9.34 17.34
CA ASN A 16 2.87 9.20 18.21
C ASN A 16 3.97 8.40 17.52
N TRP A 17 5.09 9.07 17.23
CA TRP A 17 6.26 8.46 16.60
C TRP A 17 6.99 7.46 17.49
N ASP A 18 6.97 7.64 18.81
CA ASP A 18 7.67 6.74 19.75
C ASP A 18 7.08 5.32 19.76
N ASN A 19 5.83 5.18 19.32
CA ASN A 19 5.10 3.92 19.28
C ASN A 19 4.76 3.45 17.85
N THR A 20 5.34 4.07 16.81
CA THR A 20 5.00 3.75 15.42
C THR A 20 6.21 3.18 14.69
N ASP A 21 6.10 1.94 14.24
CA ASP A 21 7.02 1.37 13.25
C ASP A 21 6.50 1.65 11.84
N LEU A 22 7.12 2.64 11.19
CA LEU A 22 6.74 3.05 9.84
C LEU A 22 6.96 1.94 8.82
N THR A 23 8.02 1.15 8.95
CA THR A 23 8.34 0.10 7.98
C THR A 23 7.27 -0.97 7.98
N SER A 24 6.94 -1.53 9.15
CA SER A 24 5.86 -2.52 9.27
C SER A 24 4.51 -1.96 8.81
N THR A 25 4.21 -0.68 9.11
CA THR A 25 2.99 -0.02 8.65
C THR A 25 2.93 0.04 7.11
N LEU A 26 4.03 0.39 6.45
CA LEU A 26 4.10 0.47 4.99
C LEU A 26 4.03 -0.91 4.33
N ASP A 27 4.63 -1.92 4.94
CA ASP A 27 4.55 -3.31 4.49
C ASP A 27 3.10 -3.83 4.57
N GLU A 28 2.40 -3.57 5.67
CA GLU A 28 0.98 -3.91 5.81
C GLU A 28 0.11 -3.18 4.78
N MET A 29 0.37 -1.89 4.51
CA MET A 29 -0.31 -1.15 3.45
C MET A 29 -0.10 -1.79 2.08
N CYS A 30 1.13 -2.16 1.73
CA CYS A 30 1.41 -2.85 0.48
C CYS A 30 0.70 -4.20 0.42
N TYR A 31 0.75 -4.98 1.50
CA TYR A 31 0.07 -6.27 1.58
C TYR A 31 -1.43 -6.14 1.41
N SER A 32 -2.07 -5.12 2.00
CA SER A 32 -3.51 -4.88 1.91
C SER A 32 -4.03 -4.66 0.48
N HIS A 33 -3.13 -4.36 -0.46
CA HIS A 33 -3.45 -4.15 -1.87
C HIS A 33 -3.03 -5.32 -2.78
N LYS A 34 -2.47 -6.40 -2.21
CA LYS A 34 -2.03 -7.58 -2.94
C LYS A 34 -3.20 -8.52 -3.19
N GLU A 35 -3.59 -8.70 -4.45
CA GLU A 35 -4.69 -9.59 -4.84
C GLU A 35 -4.19 -10.93 -5.36
N TYR A 36 -3.02 -10.96 -6.02
CA TYR A 36 -2.44 -12.17 -6.58
C TYR A 36 -1.00 -12.38 -6.11
N GLU A 37 -0.55 -13.64 -6.08
CA GLU A 37 0.78 -14.06 -5.63
C GLU A 37 1.91 -13.27 -6.30
N ASN A 38 1.80 -13.06 -7.61
CA ASN A 38 2.82 -12.40 -8.41
C ASN A 38 2.61 -10.89 -8.56
N ASP A 39 1.64 -10.31 -7.87
CA ASP A 39 1.52 -8.85 -7.80
C ASP A 39 2.79 -8.27 -7.16
N VAL A 40 3.38 -7.28 -7.85
CA VAL A 40 4.50 -6.49 -7.33
C VAL A 40 3.94 -5.17 -6.82
N ILE A 41 4.04 -4.95 -5.51
CA ILE A 41 3.52 -3.77 -4.83
C ILE A 41 4.66 -3.11 -4.07
N GLU A 42 4.88 -1.83 -4.34
CA GLU A 42 6.03 -1.11 -3.83
C GLU A 42 5.64 0.31 -3.42
N VAL A 43 6.19 0.76 -2.29
CA VAL A 43 6.13 2.18 -1.93
C VAL A 43 7.03 2.96 -2.89
N HIS A 44 6.42 3.79 -3.72
CA HIS A 44 7.13 4.65 -4.65
C HIS A 44 7.67 5.90 -3.96
N GLN A 45 6.87 6.50 -3.08
CA GLN A 45 7.21 7.76 -2.44
C GLN A 45 6.48 7.92 -1.10
N VAL A 46 7.18 8.55 -0.15
CA VAL A 46 6.62 9.03 1.13
C VAL A 46 6.84 10.54 1.19
N VAL A 47 5.76 11.31 1.24
CA VAL A 47 5.81 12.79 1.30
C VAL A 47 5.35 13.24 2.67
N ASP A 48 6.19 14.01 3.38
CA ASP A 48 5.79 14.68 4.61
C ASP A 48 4.89 15.89 4.27
N LEU A 49 3.65 15.86 4.75
CA LEU A 49 2.66 16.93 4.59
C LEU A 49 2.67 17.91 5.79
N GLY A 50 3.54 17.69 6.77
CA GLY A 50 3.67 18.45 7.99
C GLY A 50 2.78 17.93 9.13
N LYS A 51 2.62 18.77 10.16
CA LYS A 51 1.81 18.44 11.34
C LYS A 51 0.49 19.20 11.34
N HIS A 52 -0.60 18.49 11.58
CA HIS A 52 -1.93 19.08 11.79
C HIS A 52 -2.52 18.58 13.10
N LYS A 53 -2.92 19.52 13.98
CA LYS A 53 -3.51 19.22 15.31
C LYS A 53 -2.68 18.21 16.13
N GLY A 54 -1.34 18.35 16.08
CA GLY A 54 -0.41 17.49 16.83
C GLY A 54 -0.10 16.14 16.18
N LYS A 55 -0.74 15.78 15.07
CA LYS A 55 -0.44 14.56 14.30
C LYS A 55 0.44 14.88 13.11
N SER A 56 1.41 14.02 12.81
CA SER A 56 2.22 14.10 11.59
C SER A 56 1.44 13.46 10.44
N ARG A 57 1.44 14.09 9.27
CA ARG A 57 0.69 13.61 8.09
C ARG A 57 1.64 13.29 6.96
N TYR A 58 1.39 12.17 6.30
CA TYR A 58 2.17 11.72 5.16
C TYR A 58 1.25 11.33 4.00
N LEU A 59 1.69 11.62 2.78
CA LEU A 59 1.11 11.04 1.58
C LEU A 59 2.02 9.90 1.12
N ILE A 60 1.49 8.69 1.09
CA ILE A 60 2.17 7.50 0.61
C ILE A 60 1.69 7.22 -0.81
N THR A 61 2.62 7.12 -1.74
CA THR A 61 2.35 6.70 -3.11
C THR A 61 2.80 5.26 -3.28
N ILE A 62 1.88 4.38 -3.66
CA ILE A 62 2.12 2.94 -3.85
C ILE A 62 1.91 2.61 -5.32
N ASN A 63 2.87 1.90 -5.91
CA ASN A 63 2.75 1.37 -7.26
C ASN A 63 2.37 -0.11 -7.19
N ILE A 64 1.42 -0.52 -8.02
CA ILE A 64 1.00 -1.90 -8.20
C ILE A 64 1.28 -2.27 -9.64
N THR A 65 2.07 -3.32 -9.84
CA THR A 65 2.35 -3.90 -11.15
C THR A 65 1.87 -5.34 -11.17
N ARG A 66 1.00 -5.66 -12.14
CA ARG A 66 0.42 -6.98 -12.32
C ARG A 66 0.70 -7.49 -13.72
N ASP A 67 1.28 -8.68 -13.82
CA ASP A 67 1.39 -9.39 -15.08
C ASP A 67 0.16 -10.25 -15.31
N LEU A 68 -0.70 -9.83 -16.23
CA LEU A 68 -1.93 -10.55 -16.58
C LEU A 68 -1.64 -11.89 -17.27
N ASP A 69 -0.43 -12.07 -17.81
CA ASP A 69 0.01 -13.35 -18.38
C ASP A 69 0.53 -14.31 -17.28
N ASN A 70 0.81 -13.81 -16.06
CA ASN A 70 1.43 -14.57 -14.97
C ASN A 70 0.96 -14.09 -13.58
N LEU A 71 -0.33 -14.22 -13.29
CA LEU A 71 -0.92 -13.75 -12.03
C LEU A 71 -0.45 -14.55 -10.80
N GLY A 72 -0.24 -15.86 -10.95
CA GLY A 72 -0.15 -16.79 -9.81
C GLY A 72 -1.53 -17.04 -9.20
N GLU A 73 -1.58 -17.54 -7.97
CA GLU A 73 -2.86 -17.75 -7.27
C GLU A 73 -3.45 -16.44 -6.73
N GLU A 74 -4.78 -16.39 -6.65
CA GLU A 74 -5.47 -15.31 -5.96
C GLU A 74 -5.27 -15.46 -4.43
N ILE A 75 -4.87 -14.38 -3.77
CA ILE A 75 -4.62 -14.38 -2.33
C ILE A 75 -5.95 -14.17 -1.62
N ASP A 76 -6.19 -14.97 -0.56
CA ASP A 76 -7.24 -14.67 0.41
C ASP A 76 -6.79 -13.53 1.33
N ASN A 77 -6.95 -12.31 0.84
CA ASN A 77 -6.52 -11.11 1.53
C ASN A 77 -7.67 -10.54 2.37
N PRO A 78 -7.60 -10.58 3.72
CA PRO A 78 -8.69 -10.13 4.59
C PRO A 78 -8.96 -8.62 4.49
N TYR A 79 -8.04 -7.85 3.91
CA TYR A 79 -8.18 -6.40 3.73
C TYR A 79 -8.91 -6.03 2.43
N ILE A 80 -9.14 -7.00 1.54
CA ILE A 80 -9.80 -6.77 0.26
C ILE A 80 -11.24 -7.26 0.36
N VAL A 81 -12.18 -6.33 0.48
CA VAL A 81 -13.62 -6.64 0.42
C VAL A 81 -13.97 -6.99 -1.03
N LYS A 82 -14.08 -8.27 -1.33
CA LYS A 82 -14.57 -8.76 -2.62
C LYS A 82 -16.05 -8.38 -2.72
N GLY A 83 -16.41 -7.69 -3.81
CA GLY A 83 -17.81 -7.35 -4.10
C GLY A 83 -18.70 -8.61 -4.21
N PRO A 84 -20.03 -8.46 -4.06
CA PRO A 84 -20.97 -9.57 -4.20
C PRO A 84 -20.99 -10.19 -5.59
#